data_AF-A0A6V6Z531-F1
#
_entry.id   AF-A0A6V6Z531-F1
#
_cell.length_a   1.000
_cell.length_b   1.000
_cell.length_c   1.000
_cell.angle_alpha   90.00
_cell.angle_beta   90.00
_cell.angle_gamma   90.00
#
_symmetry.space_group_name_H-M   'P 1'
#
loop_
_entity.id
_entity.type
_entity.pdbx_description
1 polymer ?
#
loop_
_entity_poly.entity_id
_entity_poly.type
_entity_poly.pdbx_seq_one_letter_code
_entity_poly.pdbx_strand_id
1 'polypeptide(L)'
;MEITKEQKIYAEIVQKAWEDAEFKKELVANPVAAIEKFTGKKLNLPEGKTFVVRDQTDESAVYINIPAKSSLDNVELSDKQLEAVSGGVIFPIIPIDIVLPIIKWLV
;
A
#
# COMPACT_ATOMS: atom_id res chain seq x y z
N MET A 1 -9.67 2.57 17.69
CA MET A 1 -8.38 3.08 17.17
C MET A 1 -8.68 4.25 16.26
N GLU A 2 -7.92 5.33 16.39
CA GLU A 2 -8.03 6.49 15.51
C GLU A 2 -7.40 6.13 14.15
N ILE A 3 -8.11 6.39 13.05
CA ILE A 3 -7.57 6.17 11.70
C ILE A 3 -6.57 7.30 11.41
N THR A 4 -5.31 6.91 11.18
CA THR A 4 -4.23 7.84 10.84
C THR A 4 -4.50 8.54 9.50
N LYS A 5 -3.91 9.71 9.30
CA LYS A 5 -4.01 10.46 8.03
C LYS A 5 -3.52 9.59 6.87
N GLU A 6 -2.48 8.81 7.11
CA GLU A 6 -1.89 7.90 6.16
C GLU A 6 -2.86 6.81 5.70
N GLN A 7 -3.52 6.15 6.64
CA GLN A 7 -4.52 5.13 6.36
C GLN A 7 -5.69 5.68 5.51
N LYS A 8 -6.11 6.92 5.76
CA LYS A 8 -7.16 7.56 4.96
C LYS A 8 -6.75 7.75 3.51
N ILE A 9 -5.56 8.31 3.27
CA ILE A 9 -5.07 8.55 1.91
C ILE A 9 -4.94 7.24 1.13
N TYR A 10 -4.43 6.19 1.76
CA TYR A 10 -4.35 4.89 1.11
C TYR A 10 -5.75 4.37 0.73
N ALA A 11 -6.71 4.42 1.65
CA ALA A 11 -8.08 4.01 1.37
C ALA A 11 -8.70 4.81 0.21
N GLU A 12 -8.47 6.12 0.16
CA GLU A 12 -8.92 6.99 -0.95
C GLU A 12 -8.30 6.58 -2.30
N ILE A 13 -7.00 6.27 -2.33
CA ILE A 13 -6.32 5.82 -3.56
C ILE A 13 -6.88 4.47 -4.03
N VAL A 14 -7.06 3.52 -3.11
CA VAL A 14 -7.63 2.20 -3.44
C VAL A 14 -9.06 2.32 -3.93
N GLN A 15 -9.89 3.09 -3.23
CA GLN A 15 -11.27 3.33 -3.63
C GLN A 15 -11.32 3.97 -5.03
N LYS A 16 -10.48 4.99 -5.28
CA LYS A 16 -10.40 5.62 -6.59
C LYS A 16 -9.96 4.65 -7.67
N ALA A 17 -9.03 3.72 -7.39
CA ALA A 17 -8.61 2.69 -8.34
C ALA A 17 -9.71 1.65 -8.65
N TRP A 18 -10.63 1.40 -7.73
CA TRP A 18 -11.81 0.56 -8.01
C TRP A 18 -12.87 1.29 -8.83
N GLU A 19 -13.10 2.57 -8.56
CA GLU A 19 -14.16 3.35 -9.21
C GLU A 19 -13.75 3.93 -10.58
N ASP A 20 -12.45 4.10 -10.83
CA ASP A 20 -11.91 4.75 -12.02
C ASP A 20 -10.81 3.92 -12.67
N ALA A 21 -11.18 3.24 -13.76
CA ALA A 21 -10.28 2.37 -14.51
C ALA A 21 -9.13 3.14 -15.19
N GLU A 22 -9.34 4.40 -15.57
CA GLU A 22 -8.28 5.23 -16.16
C GLU A 22 -7.26 5.60 -15.09
N PHE A 23 -7.73 6.02 -13.91
CA PHE A 23 -6.86 6.25 -12.75
C PHE A 23 -6.09 4.98 -12.36
N LYS A 24 -6.74 3.81 -12.31
CA LYS A 24 -6.04 2.55 -12.01
C LYS A 24 -4.93 2.26 -13.01
N LYS A 25 -5.19 2.48 -14.30
CA LYS A 25 -4.19 2.31 -15.37
C LYS A 25 -3.03 3.30 -15.21
N GLU A 26 -3.31 4.57 -14.92
CA GLU A 26 -2.29 5.58 -14.61
C GLU A 26 -1.46 5.19 -13.37
N LEU A 27 -2.14 4.75 -12.31
CA LEU A 27 -1.53 4.34 -11.04
C LEU A 27 -0.58 3.16 -11.23
N VAL A 28 -0.96 2.13 -11.98
CA VAL A 28 -0.08 0.98 -12.26
C VAL A 28 1.12 1.38 -13.13
N ALA A 29 0.92 2.29 -14.09
CA ALA A 29 1.97 2.68 -15.04
C ALA A 29 2.96 3.70 -14.47
N ASN A 30 2.48 4.68 -13.70
CA ASN A 30 3.27 5.75 -13.10
C ASN A 30 2.66 6.17 -11.75
N PRO A 31 2.89 5.38 -10.69
CA PRO A 31 2.16 5.56 -9.44
C PRO A 31 2.48 6.88 -8.73
N VAL A 32 3.72 7.38 -8.86
CA VAL A 32 4.11 8.67 -8.28
C VAL A 32 3.28 9.78 -8.90
N ALA A 33 3.30 9.91 -10.23
CA ALA A 33 2.56 10.97 -10.91
C ALA A 33 1.04 10.86 -10.68
N ALA A 34 0.49 9.64 -10.69
CA ALA A 34 -0.93 9.41 -10.45
C ALA A 34 -1.37 9.84 -9.04
N ILE A 35 -0.58 9.49 -8.01
CA ILE A 35 -0.87 9.86 -6.62
C ILE A 35 -0.72 11.37 -6.41
N GLU A 36 0.33 11.98 -6.95
CA GLU A 36 0.52 13.44 -6.82
C GLU A 36 -0.60 14.21 -7.53
N LYS A 37 -1.01 13.77 -8.73
CA LYS A 37 -2.15 14.32 -9.47
C LYS A 37 -3.46 14.19 -8.69
N PHE A 38 -3.72 13.03 -8.09
CA PHE A 38 -4.96 12.76 -7.36
C PHE A 38 -5.04 13.50 -6.02
N THR A 39 -3.95 13.48 -5.26
CA THR A 39 -3.93 14.01 -3.88
C THR A 39 -3.53 15.49 -3.80
N GLY A 40 -2.93 16.04 -4.88
CA GLY A 40 -2.35 17.39 -4.89
C GLY A 40 -1.12 17.55 -3.99
N LYS A 41 -0.57 16.45 -3.45
CA LYS A 41 0.59 16.42 -2.55
C LYS A 41 1.78 15.81 -3.25
N LYS A 42 3.00 16.13 -2.78
CA LYS A 42 4.21 15.52 -3.31
C LYS A 42 4.55 14.23 -2.59
N LEU A 43 5.05 13.26 -3.34
CA LEU A 43 5.49 11.97 -2.81
C LEU A 43 7.03 11.91 -2.80
N ASN A 44 7.61 12.10 -1.63
CA ASN A 44 9.06 12.22 -1.45
C ASN A 44 9.73 10.85 -1.28
N LEU A 45 9.84 10.08 -2.37
CA LEU A 45 10.56 8.81 -2.36
C LEU A 45 12.04 8.98 -1.98
N PRO A 46 12.60 8.15 -1.09
CA PRO A 46 14.03 8.11 -0.81
C PRO A 46 14.83 7.83 -2.07
N GLU A 47 16.05 8.37 -2.11
CA GLU A 47 16.96 8.16 -3.22
C GLU A 47 17.19 6.67 -3.49
N GLY A 48 17.19 6.29 -4.77
CA GLY A 48 17.38 4.90 -5.21
C GLY A 48 16.17 3.97 -4.99
N LYS A 49 15.03 4.48 -4.50
CA LYS A 49 13.79 3.70 -4.38
C LYS A 49 12.86 3.93 -5.56
N THR A 50 12.21 2.86 -6.02
CA THR A 50 11.12 2.91 -7.01
C THR A 50 9.82 2.52 -6.32
N PHE A 51 8.74 3.23 -6.63
CA PHE A 51 7.42 2.86 -6.17
C PHE A 51 6.71 2.04 -7.25
N VAL A 52 6.23 0.85 -6.89
CA VAL A 52 5.62 -0.10 -7.82
C VAL A 52 4.23 -0.45 -7.32
N VAL A 53 3.23 -0.31 -8.19
CA VAL A 53 1.87 -0.76 -7.94
C VAL A 53 1.59 -1.97 -8.83
N ARG A 54 1.00 -3.02 -8.23
CA ARG A 54 0.53 -4.22 -8.93
C ARG A 54 -0.96 -4.35 -8.67
N ASP A 55 -1.73 -4.42 -9.75
CA ASP A 55 -3.15 -4.72 -9.67
C ASP A 55 -3.32 -6.21 -9.34
N GLN A 56 -3.99 -6.50 -8.22
CA GLN A 56 -4.29 -7.84 -7.75
C GLN A 56 -5.80 -8.10 -7.69
N THR A 57 -6.61 -7.36 -8.46
CA THR A 57 -8.08 -7.53 -8.44
C THR A 57 -8.58 -8.73 -9.26
N ASP A 58 -7.73 -9.41 -10.03
CA ASP A 58 -8.11 -10.61 -10.78
C ASP A 58 -8.23 -11.81 -9.85
N GLU A 59 -9.46 -12.25 -9.58
CA GLU A 59 -9.79 -13.37 -8.69
C GLU A 59 -9.28 -14.73 -9.20
N SER A 60 -8.90 -14.85 -10.48
CA SER A 60 -8.32 -16.07 -11.04
C SER A 60 -6.82 -16.21 -10.76
N ALA A 61 -6.17 -15.13 -10.31
CA ALA A 61 -4.75 -15.08 -10.01
C ALA A 61 -4.48 -15.16 -8.50
N VAL A 62 -3.49 -15.96 -8.12
CA VAL A 62 -2.99 -16.01 -6.74
C VAL A 62 -1.63 -15.34 -6.70
N TYR A 63 -1.45 -14.44 -5.72
CA TYR A 63 -0.22 -13.68 -5.56
C TYR A 63 0.55 -14.09 -4.31
N ILE A 64 1.87 -14.11 -4.44
CA ILE A 64 2.79 -14.26 -3.30
C ILE A 64 3.74 -13.07 -3.27
N ASN A 65 3.84 -12.40 -2.12
CA ASN A 65 4.85 -11.37 -1.90
C ASN A 65 6.08 -12.01 -1.22
N ILE A 66 7.24 -11.84 -1.84
CA ILE A 66 8.53 -12.26 -1.27
C ILE A 66 9.23 -11.01 -0.73
N PRO A 67 9.24 -10.80 0.60
CA PRO A 67 9.86 -9.61 1.19
C PRO A 67 11.39 -9.66 1.14
N ALA A 68 12.03 -8.50 1.25
CA ALA A 68 13.48 -8.43 1.45
C ALA A 68 13.86 -9.09 2.78
N LYS A 69 14.97 -9.84 2.79
CA LYS A 69 15.40 -10.67 3.92
C LYS A 69 15.44 -9.92 5.26
N SER A 70 15.92 -8.68 5.27
CA SER A 70 16.07 -7.84 6.47
C SER A 70 14.77 -7.20 6.99
N SER A 71 13.64 -7.34 6.28
CA SER A 71 12.37 -6.72 6.67
C SER A 71 11.57 -7.55 7.69
N LEU A 72 12.01 -8.78 7.99
CA LEU A 72 11.25 -9.73 8.82
C LEU A 72 11.82 -9.94 10.22
N ASP A 73 13.09 -9.60 10.46
CA ASP A 73 13.78 -9.94 11.70
C ASP A 73 13.26 -9.18 12.94
N ASN A 74 12.32 -8.25 12.78
CA ASN A 74 11.88 -7.36 13.88
C ASN A 74 10.38 -7.01 13.84
N VAL A 75 9.53 -7.84 13.22
CA VAL A 75 8.08 -7.59 13.14
C VAL A 75 7.33 -8.53 14.11
N GLU A 76 7.05 -8.04 15.31
CA GLU A 76 6.09 -8.68 16.22
C GLU A 76 4.66 -8.20 15.92
N LEU A 77 3.75 -9.16 15.79
CA LEU A 77 2.32 -8.91 15.53
C LEU A 77 1.52 -9.11 16.81
N SER A 78 0.52 -8.26 17.05
CA SER A 78 -0.46 -8.54 18.11
C SER A 78 -1.36 -9.72 17.75
N ASP A 79 -1.97 -10.38 18.74
CA ASP A 79 -2.88 -11.51 18.52
C ASP A 79 -4.02 -11.17 17.54
N LYS A 80 -4.57 -9.96 17.64
CA LYS A 80 -5.60 -9.47 16.73
C LYS A 80 -5.09 -9.32 15.28
N GLN A 81 -3.82 -8.94 15.10
CA GLN A 81 -3.19 -8.93 13.79
C GLN A 81 -2.95 -10.37 13.31
N LEU A 82 -2.58 -11.32 14.18
CA LEU A 82 -2.45 -12.73 13.82
C LEU A 82 -3.77 -13.41 13.42
N GLU A 83 -4.88 -13.05 14.08
CA GLU A 83 -6.21 -13.52 13.68
C GLU A 83 -6.60 -12.97 12.31
N ALA A 84 -6.28 -11.71 12.03
CA ALA A 84 -6.52 -11.11 10.72
C ALA A 84 -5.73 -11.83 9.61
N VAL A 85 -4.46 -12.24 9.82
CA VAL A 85 -3.70 -13.00 8.79
C VAL A 85 -4.34 -14.35 8.51
N SER A 86 -4.84 -14.99 9.57
CA SER A 86 -5.44 -16.31 9.48
C SER A 86 -6.78 -16.26 8.73
N GLY A 87 -7.45 -15.11 8.76
CA GLY A 87 -8.64 -14.80 7.95
C GLY A 87 -8.35 -14.31 6.52
N GLY A 88 -7.09 -14.33 6.07
CA GLY A 88 -6.71 -13.88 4.72
C GLY A 88 -6.72 -12.37 4.52
N VAL A 89 -6.91 -11.61 5.59
CA VAL A 89 -6.75 -10.16 5.57
C VAL A 89 -5.24 -9.88 5.57
N ILE A 90 -4.76 -8.92 4.76
CA ILE A 90 -3.34 -8.51 4.71
C ILE A 90 -3.12 -7.18 5.48
N PHE A 91 -4.21 -6.45 5.69
CA PHE A 91 -4.29 -5.15 6.35
C PHE A 91 -5.16 -5.26 7.61
N PRO A 92 -4.64 -5.12 8.86
CA PRO A 92 -3.66 -4.13 9.30
C PRO A 92 -2.39 -4.75 9.90
N ILE A 93 -1.92 -5.85 9.34
CA ILE A 93 -1.04 -6.79 10.05
C ILE A 93 0.41 -6.41 9.87
N ILE A 94 0.83 -6.25 8.63
CA ILE A 94 2.15 -5.70 8.34
C ILE A 94 2.07 -4.19 8.68
N PRO A 95 3.01 -3.63 9.46
CA PRO A 95 3.05 -2.20 9.74
C PRO A 95 2.86 -1.41 8.45
N ILE A 96 2.07 -0.34 8.46
CA ILE A 96 1.79 0.43 7.24
C ILE A 96 3.09 0.93 6.59
N ASP A 97 4.13 1.12 7.40
CA ASP A 97 5.47 1.51 7.01
C ASP A 97 6.25 0.42 6.25
N ILE A 98 5.80 -0.81 6.34
CA ILE A 98 6.39 -1.98 5.67
C ILE A 98 5.57 -2.35 4.43
N VAL A 99 4.23 -2.21 4.45
CA VAL A 99 3.38 -2.41 3.25
C VAL A 99 3.42 -1.21 2.31
N LEU A 100 3.41 -0.01 2.88
CA LEU A 100 3.26 1.29 2.21
C LEU A 100 4.17 2.33 2.88
N PRO A 101 5.50 2.12 2.90
CA PRO A 101 6.47 3.07 3.50
C PRO A 101 6.31 4.50 3.01
N ILE A 102 5.73 4.65 1.81
CA ILE A 102 5.51 5.91 1.12
C ILE A 102 4.53 6.86 1.79
N ILE A 103 3.62 6.41 2.66
CA ILE A 103 2.65 7.34 3.23
C ILE A 103 3.31 8.27 4.27
N LYS A 104 4.41 7.82 4.87
CA LYS A 104 5.32 8.67 5.66
C LYS A 104 6.04 9.74 4.83
N TRP A 105 6.03 9.59 3.50
CA TRP A 105 6.73 10.48 2.56
C TRP A 105 5.78 11.39 1.78
N LEU A 106 4.48 11.29 2.02
CA LEU A 106 3.50 12.21 1.44
C LEU A 106 3.44 13.48 2.30
N VAL A 107 3.92 14.60 1.76
CA VAL A 107 4.03 15.89 2.47
C VAL A 107 3.11 16.92 1.83
#